data_AF-A0AB73TLM7-F1
#
_entry.id   AF-A0AB73TLM7-F1
#
_cell.length_a   1.000
_cell.length_b   1.000
_cell.length_c   1.000
_cell.angle_alpha   90.00
_cell.angle_beta   90.00
_cell.angle_gamma   90.00
#
_symmetry.space_group_name_H-M   'P 1'
#
loop_
_entity.id
_entity.type
_entity.pdbx_description
1 polymer ?
#
loop_
_entity_poly.entity_id
_entity_poly.type
_entity_poly.pdbx_seq_one_letter_code
_entity_poly.pdbx_strand_id
1 'polypeptide(L)'
;MTEKTIKELAEELGVSKTAINKKVSDENRKLWFSKIGNKFVINETGQKAIKSMFFNENENSNQQLVGEKTKTENHKNANQVPELEVLSLLEQQLNQKDMQLQEKDEQIKQMQKLLDHQQQLTLQANQQIEKLQEQLQLTYTEESSENKSTTLSEETESIEKQSKAEKKWWQFWQ
;
A
#
# COMPACT_ATOMS: atom_id res chain seq x y z
N MET A 1 30.03 -23.34 -8.84
CA MET A 1 30.80 -22.18 -8.35
C MET A 1 30.15 -20.94 -8.93
N THR A 2 29.18 -20.36 -8.25
CA THR A 2 28.42 -19.19 -8.76
C THR A 2 28.90 -17.92 -8.08
N GLU A 3 29.89 -17.28 -8.67
CA GLU A 3 30.35 -15.96 -8.28
C GLU A 3 29.33 -14.91 -8.75
N LYS A 4 28.81 -14.10 -7.82
CA LYS A 4 27.83 -13.05 -8.13
C LYS A 4 28.44 -11.67 -7.97
N THR A 5 27.96 -10.72 -8.76
CA THR A 5 28.33 -9.31 -8.63
C THR A 5 27.55 -8.68 -7.47
N ILE A 6 28.09 -7.61 -6.87
CA ILE A 6 27.37 -6.76 -5.88
C ILE A 6 25.97 -6.37 -6.38
N LYS A 7 25.84 -6.09 -7.69
CA LYS A 7 24.55 -5.74 -8.30
C LYS A 7 23.53 -6.87 -8.18
N GLU A 8 23.93 -8.09 -8.52
CA GLU A 8 23.02 -9.25 -8.52
C GLU A 8 22.65 -9.65 -7.09
N LEU A 9 23.61 -9.56 -6.17
CA LEU A 9 23.35 -9.81 -4.74
C LEU A 9 22.43 -8.75 -4.13
N ALA A 10 22.60 -7.49 -4.51
CA ALA A 10 21.72 -6.38 -4.11
C ALA A 10 20.28 -6.60 -4.60
N GLU A 11 20.13 -7.02 -5.86
CA GLU A 11 18.84 -7.26 -6.48
C GLU A 11 18.13 -8.49 -5.89
N GLU A 12 18.86 -9.57 -5.55
CA GLU A 12 18.32 -10.73 -4.83
C GLU A 12 17.85 -10.40 -3.41
N LEU A 13 18.57 -9.52 -2.71
CA LEU A 13 18.26 -9.13 -1.33
C LEU A 13 17.29 -7.94 -1.23
N GLY A 14 16.93 -7.31 -2.34
CA GLY A 14 16.10 -6.11 -2.35
C GLY A 14 16.75 -4.89 -1.69
N VAL A 15 18.08 -4.85 -1.59
CA VAL A 15 18.85 -3.78 -0.94
C VAL A 15 19.67 -2.99 -1.94
N SER A 16 20.07 -1.75 -1.61
CA SER A 16 20.92 -0.97 -2.50
C SER A 16 22.37 -1.47 -2.52
N LYS A 17 23.08 -1.28 -3.64
CA LYS A 17 24.52 -1.58 -3.75
C LYS A 17 25.34 -0.87 -2.66
N THR A 18 24.93 0.36 -2.33
CA THR A 18 25.54 1.18 -1.28
C THR A 18 25.30 0.58 0.10
N ALA A 19 24.12 0.01 0.37
CA ALA A 19 23.84 -0.67 1.63
C ALA A 19 24.77 -1.87 1.84
N ILE A 20 24.99 -2.69 0.79
CA ILE A 20 25.97 -3.79 0.86
C ILE A 20 27.38 -3.26 1.14
N ASN A 21 27.82 -2.21 0.43
CA ASN A 21 29.14 -1.62 0.66
C ASN A 21 29.31 -1.02 2.07
N LYS A 22 28.23 -0.50 2.66
CA LYS A 22 28.27 0.06 4.03
C LYS A 22 28.30 -1.04 5.09
N LYS A 23 27.65 -2.18 4.82
CA LYS A 23 27.55 -3.31 5.76
C LYS A 23 28.82 -4.15 5.82
N VAL A 24 29.55 -4.22 4.71
CA VAL A 24 30.81 -4.98 4.62
C VAL A 24 31.99 -4.11 5.06
N SER A 25 32.64 -4.49 6.17
CA SER A 25 33.89 -3.87 6.64
C SER A 25 35.06 -4.06 5.66
N ASP A 26 36.07 -3.17 5.72
CA ASP A 26 37.24 -3.22 4.83
C ASP A 26 38.02 -4.54 4.89
N GLU A 27 38.06 -5.21 6.05
CA GLU A 27 38.68 -6.52 6.25
C GLU A 27 37.91 -7.62 5.51
N ASN A 28 36.58 -7.62 5.66
CA ASN A 28 35.68 -8.55 4.98
C ASN A 28 35.68 -8.34 3.47
N ARG A 29 35.87 -7.10 3.00
CA ARG A 29 36.00 -6.81 1.57
C ARG A 29 37.21 -7.52 0.96
N LYS A 30 38.35 -7.56 1.65
CA LYS A 30 39.56 -8.24 1.16
C LYS A 30 39.39 -9.77 1.06
N LEU A 31 38.55 -10.34 1.92
CA LEU A 31 38.32 -11.78 1.99
C LEU A 31 37.22 -12.25 1.03
N TRP A 32 36.18 -11.44 0.83
CA TRP A 32 34.96 -11.84 0.12
C TRP A 32 34.90 -11.33 -1.32
N PHE A 33 35.64 -10.27 -1.65
CA PHE A 33 35.58 -9.64 -2.96
C PHE A 33 36.83 -9.99 -3.74
N SER A 34 36.63 -10.46 -4.96
CA SER A 34 37.69 -10.74 -5.92
C SER A 34 37.49 -9.88 -7.16
N LYS A 35 38.59 -9.35 -7.69
CA LYS A 35 38.57 -8.59 -8.92
C LYS A 35 38.82 -9.54 -10.08
N ILE A 36 37.78 -9.76 -10.90
CA ILE A 36 37.88 -10.52 -12.14
C ILE A 36 37.75 -9.54 -13.31
N GLY A 37 38.90 -9.20 -13.91
CA GLY A 37 39.00 -8.17 -14.95
C GLY A 37 38.50 -6.79 -14.47
N ASN A 38 37.44 -6.26 -15.10
CA ASN A 38 36.83 -4.97 -14.78
C ASN A 38 35.65 -5.07 -13.79
N LYS A 39 35.36 -6.25 -13.23
CA LYS A 39 34.23 -6.47 -12.32
C LYS A 39 34.69 -6.94 -10.95
N PHE A 40 33.94 -6.54 -9.92
CA PHE A 40 34.07 -7.07 -8.57
C PHE A 40 33.02 -8.16 -8.35
N VAL A 41 33.49 -9.37 -8.09
CA VAL A 41 32.66 -10.53 -7.78
C VAL A 41 32.82 -10.92 -6.31
N ILE A 42 31.77 -11.49 -5.75
CA ILE A 42 31.70 -11.90 -4.35
C ILE A 42 31.73 -13.42 -4.31
N ASN A 43 32.63 -13.97 -3.49
CA ASN A 43 32.73 -15.41 -3.23
C ASN A 43 31.47 -15.92 -2.49
N GLU A 44 31.15 -17.20 -2.62
CA GLU A 44 29.96 -17.83 -2.03
C GLU A 44 29.89 -17.63 -0.51
N THR A 45 31.02 -17.70 0.20
CA THR A 45 31.11 -17.43 1.65
C THR A 45 30.69 -15.99 1.98
N GLY A 46 31.14 -15.03 1.17
CA GLY A 46 30.76 -13.62 1.31
C GLY A 46 29.29 -13.38 1.03
N GLN A 47 28.75 -14.02 -0.01
CA GLN A 47 27.33 -13.94 -0.34
C GLN A 47 26.46 -14.44 0.82
N LYS A 48 26.81 -15.59 1.43
CA LYS A 48 26.09 -16.14 2.59
C LYS A 48 26.17 -15.22 3.81
N ALA A 49 27.36 -14.68 4.12
CA ALA A 49 27.55 -13.76 5.24
C ALA A 49 26.73 -12.47 5.07
N ILE A 50 26.80 -11.85 3.88
CA ILE A 50 26.03 -10.65 3.55
C ILE A 50 24.53 -10.94 3.65
N LYS A 51 24.08 -12.08 3.11
CA LYS A 51 22.69 -12.53 3.20
C LYS A 51 22.24 -12.60 4.66
N SER A 52 22.94 -13.33 5.53
CA SER A 52 22.60 -13.43 6.95
C SER A 52 22.56 -12.08 7.67
N MET A 53 23.45 -11.13 7.33
CA MET A 53 23.48 -9.81 7.94
C MET A 53 22.21 -8.99 7.63
N PHE A 54 21.71 -9.07 6.39
CA PHE A 54 20.51 -8.35 5.97
C PHE A 54 19.20 -9.05 6.38
N PHE A 55 19.19 -10.38 6.49
CA PHE A 55 18.04 -11.11 7.03
C PHE A 55 17.83 -10.80 8.51
N ASN A 56 18.89 -10.83 9.32
CA ASN A 56 18.80 -10.47 10.74
C ASN A 56 18.44 -9.00 10.95
N GLU A 57 18.87 -8.09 10.08
CA GLU A 57 18.46 -6.68 10.16
C GLU A 57 17.00 -6.46 9.76
N ASN A 58 16.41 -7.20 8.83
CA ASN A 58 14.98 -7.05 8.54
C ASN A 58 14.10 -7.44 9.74
N GLU A 59 14.48 -8.49 10.47
CA GLU A 59 13.80 -8.90 11.71
C GLU A 59 13.95 -7.84 12.82
N ASN A 60 15.16 -7.29 13.00
CA ASN A 60 15.43 -6.27 14.03
C ASN A 60 14.95 -4.85 13.64
N SER A 61 14.95 -4.50 12.35
CA SER A 61 14.56 -3.15 11.87
C SER A 61 13.04 -2.96 11.90
N ASN A 62 12.26 -4.04 11.74
CA ASN A 62 10.82 -4.03 12.00
C ASN A 62 10.49 -3.91 13.50
N GLN A 63 11.42 -4.28 14.40
CA GLN A 63 11.27 -4.06 15.85
C GLN A 63 11.78 -2.67 16.29
N GLN A 64 12.80 -2.13 15.63
CA GLN A 64 13.44 -0.86 16.05
C GLN A 64 12.58 0.39 15.78
N LEU A 65 11.58 0.32 14.89
CA LEU A 65 10.67 1.43 14.63
C LEU A 65 9.65 1.71 15.76
N VAL A 66 9.60 0.89 16.82
CA VAL A 66 8.66 1.07 17.96
C VAL A 66 9.37 1.30 19.31
N GLY A 67 10.70 1.36 19.34
CA GLY A 67 11.45 1.26 20.61
C GLY A 67 12.48 2.35 20.87
N GLU A 68 12.14 3.63 20.69
CA GLU A 68 13.00 4.68 21.24
C GLU A 68 12.84 4.72 22.76
N LYS A 69 13.97 4.60 23.47
CA LYS A 69 14.22 4.71 24.93
C LYS A 69 14.25 3.39 25.71
N THR A 70 15.43 2.84 25.89
CA THR A 70 16.01 2.67 27.23
C THR A 70 17.54 2.67 27.13
N LYS A 71 18.17 3.66 27.77
CA LYS A 71 19.57 3.58 28.19
C LYS A 71 19.61 2.77 29.47
N THR A 72 20.37 1.68 29.53
CA THR A 72 21.04 1.28 30.77
C THR A 72 22.28 0.45 30.46
N GLU A 73 23.30 0.65 31.28
CA GLU A 73 24.67 0.23 31.15
C GLU A 73 24.90 -1.28 31.17
N ASN A 74 25.95 -1.69 30.46
CA ASN A 74 26.90 -2.78 30.74
C ASN A 74 26.46 -3.94 31.65
N HIS A 75 26.48 -5.18 31.13
CA HIS A 75 27.30 -6.27 31.66
C HIS A 75 27.34 -7.47 30.71
N LYS A 76 28.47 -7.68 30.03
CA LYS A 76 29.46 -8.57 30.64
C LYS A 76 29.40 -10.10 30.45
N ASN A 77 28.27 -10.74 30.14
CA ASN A 77 28.16 -12.19 30.47
C ASN A 77 27.67 -13.02 29.28
N ALA A 78 28.60 -13.74 28.66
CA ALA A 78 28.35 -14.73 27.63
C ALA A 78 27.63 -15.97 28.20
N ASN A 79 26.78 -16.57 27.34
CA ASN A 79 26.36 -17.96 27.34
C ASN A 79 25.50 -18.48 28.50
N GLN A 80 24.24 -18.04 28.50
CA GLN A 80 23.04 -18.89 28.52
C GLN A 80 21.86 -17.97 28.84
N VAL A 81 21.25 -17.39 27.80
CA VAL A 81 19.86 -16.93 27.96
C VAL A 81 19.06 -18.19 28.27
N PRO A 82 18.29 -18.26 29.37
CA PRO A 82 17.48 -19.43 29.65
C PRO A 82 16.56 -19.64 28.44
N GLU A 83 16.61 -20.81 27.84
CA GLU A 83 15.75 -21.16 26.70
C GLU A 83 14.26 -20.88 27.00
N LEU A 84 13.87 -20.94 28.28
CA LEU A 84 12.56 -20.51 28.78
C LEU A 84 12.23 -19.02 28.58
N GLU A 85 13.19 -18.10 28.72
CA GLU A 85 12.94 -16.67 28.53
C GLU A 85 12.76 -16.32 27.05
N VAL A 86 13.44 -17.05 26.16
CA VAL A 86 13.25 -16.90 24.71
C VAL A 86 11.90 -17.48 24.28
N LEU A 87 11.51 -18.63 24.83
CA LEU A 87 10.21 -19.24 24.55
C LEU A 87 9.05 -18.37 25.03
N SER A 88 9.14 -17.79 26.24
CA SER A 88 8.08 -16.91 26.76
C SER A 88 7.97 -15.61 25.95
N LEU A 89 9.10 -15.03 25.53
CA LEU A 89 9.12 -13.88 24.64
C LEU A 89 8.48 -14.20 23.28
N LEU A 90 8.81 -15.37 22.73
CA LEU A 90 8.26 -15.82 21.45
C LEU A 90 6.76 -16.08 21.53
N GLU A 91 6.28 -16.69 22.62
CA GLU A 91 4.86 -16.90 22.88
C GLU A 91 4.11 -15.58 23.04
N GLN A 92 4.70 -14.61 23.76
CA GLN A 92 4.13 -13.28 23.88
C GLN A 92 4.02 -12.58 22.52
N GLN A 93 5.07 -12.70 21.69
CA GLN A 93 5.06 -12.16 20.33
C GLN A 93 4.00 -12.82 19.46
N LEU A 94 3.85 -14.14 19.56
CA LEU A 94 2.86 -14.89 18.79
C LEU A 94 1.44 -14.47 19.18
N ASN A 95 1.14 -14.36 20.47
CA ASN A 95 -0.14 -13.85 20.96
C ASN A 95 -0.43 -12.42 20.49
N GLN A 96 0.59 -11.54 20.49
CA GLN A 96 0.44 -10.18 19.97
C GLN A 96 0.12 -10.18 18.47
N LYS A 97 0.77 -11.05 17.69
CA LYS A 97 0.49 -11.18 16.25
C LYS A 97 -0.90 -11.77 16.00
N ASP A 98 -1.33 -12.76 16.76
CA ASP A 98 -2.67 -13.33 16.64
C ASP A 98 -3.75 -12.31 16.95
N MET A 99 -3.57 -11.50 18.01
CA MET A 99 -4.50 -10.42 18.34
C MET A 99 -4.57 -9.36 17.23
N GLN A 100 -3.42 -9.00 16.63
CA GLN A 100 -3.39 -8.08 15.49
C GLN A 100 -4.10 -8.68 14.27
N LEU A 101 -3.94 -9.97 14.00
CA LEU A 101 -4.65 -10.66 12.92
C LEU A 101 -6.16 -10.62 13.14
N GLN A 102 -6.62 -10.91 14.36
CA GLN A 102 -8.05 -10.84 14.71
C GLN A 102 -8.63 -9.44 14.49
N GLU A 103 -7.91 -8.39 14.92
CA GLU A 103 -8.36 -7.01 14.70
C GLU A 103 -8.44 -6.67 13.20
N LYS A 104 -7.46 -7.11 12.41
CA LYS A 104 -7.48 -6.92 10.95
C LYS A 104 -8.61 -7.68 10.28
N ASP A 105 -8.88 -8.91 10.70
CA ASP A 105 -10.01 -9.70 10.18
C ASP A 105 -11.35 -9.03 10.51
N GLU A 106 -11.48 -8.45 11.70
CA GLU A 106 -12.67 -7.69 12.09
C GLU A 106 -12.83 -6.42 11.23
N GLN A 107 -11.75 -5.68 10.99
CA GLN A 107 -11.76 -4.52 10.09
C GLN A 107 -12.15 -4.92 8.66
N ILE A 108 -11.61 -6.02 8.13
CA ILE A 108 -11.96 -6.56 6.81
C ILE A 108 -13.46 -6.90 6.76
N LYS A 109 -14.00 -7.55 7.79
CA LYS A 109 -15.42 -7.87 7.88
C LYS A 109 -16.30 -6.61 7.90
N GLN A 110 -15.89 -5.56 8.60
CA GLN A 110 -16.60 -4.28 8.60
C GLN A 110 -16.56 -3.61 7.23
N MET A 111 -15.39 -3.59 6.58
CA MET A 111 -15.24 -3.05 5.22
C MET A 111 -16.09 -3.82 4.20
N GLN A 112 -16.14 -5.15 4.30
CA GLN A 112 -16.96 -5.98 3.42
C GLN A 112 -18.45 -5.66 3.59
N LYS A 113 -18.94 -5.52 4.82
CA LYS A 113 -20.33 -5.10 5.08
C LYS A 113 -20.64 -3.72 4.50
N LEU A 114 -19.72 -2.77 4.62
CA LEU A 114 -19.90 -1.43 4.05
C LEU A 114 -19.97 -1.48 2.53
N LEU A 115 -19.11 -2.28 1.91
CA LEU A 115 -19.10 -2.50 0.47
C LEU A 115 -20.41 -3.13 -0.01
N ASP A 116 -20.89 -4.18 0.66
CA ASP A 116 -22.16 -4.84 0.35
C ASP A 116 -23.33 -3.85 0.45
N HIS A 117 -23.33 -3.00 1.49
CA HIS A 117 -24.34 -1.95 1.64
C HIS A 117 -24.28 -0.92 0.50
N GLN A 118 -23.08 -0.49 0.11
CA GLN A 118 -22.90 0.41 -1.02
C GLN A 118 -23.40 -0.21 -2.33
N GLN A 119 -23.07 -1.47 -2.59
CA GLN A 119 -23.56 -2.19 -3.78
C GLN A 119 -25.08 -2.26 -3.81
N GLN A 120 -25.72 -2.57 -2.68
CA GLN A 120 -27.18 -2.61 -2.59
C GLN A 120 -27.81 -1.24 -2.86
N LEU A 121 -27.25 -0.16 -2.28
CA LEU A 121 -27.72 1.20 -2.54
C LEU A 121 -27.55 1.60 -4.01
N THR A 122 -26.42 1.26 -4.63
CA THR A 122 -26.18 1.53 -6.05
C THR A 122 -27.19 0.78 -6.93
N LEU A 123 -27.48 -0.49 -6.63
CA LEU A 123 -28.51 -1.26 -7.35
C LEU A 123 -29.89 -0.60 -7.22
N GLN A 124 -30.27 -0.18 -6.01
CA GLN A 124 -31.54 0.51 -5.79
C GLN A 124 -31.61 1.85 -6.55
N ALA A 125 -30.54 2.64 -6.54
CA ALA A 125 -30.46 3.89 -7.27
C ALA A 125 -30.59 3.67 -8.78
N ASN A 126 -29.90 2.66 -9.33
CA ASN A 126 -29.99 2.30 -10.74
C ASN A 126 -31.40 1.89 -11.14
N GLN A 127 -32.09 1.09 -10.31
CA GLN A 127 -33.50 0.73 -10.57
C GLN A 127 -34.44 1.94 -10.57
N GLN A 128 -34.18 2.94 -9.71
CA GLN A 128 -34.97 4.17 -9.71
C GLN A 128 -34.71 5.01 -10.97
N ILE A 129 -33.44 5.11 -11.39
CA ILE A 129 -33.05 5.81 -12.62
C ILE A 129 -33.72 5.15 -13.84
N GLU A 130 -33.71 3.82 -13.93
CA GLU A 130 -34.35 3.08 -15.01
C GLU A 130 -35.86 3.37 -15.08
N LYS A 131 -36.57 3.30 -13.95
CA LYS A 131 -38.00 3.66 -13.88
C LYS A 131 -38.28 5.09 -14.32
N LEU A 132 -37.44 6.04 -13.93
CA LEU A 132 -37.59 7.44 -14.35
C LEU A 132 -37.32 7.60 -15.84
N GLN A 133 -36.34 6.89 -16.40
CA GLN A 133 -36.07 6.89 -17.84
C GLN A 133 -37.24 6.29 -18.63
N GLU A 134 -37.82 5.19 -18.16
CA GLU A 134 -39.03 4.59 -18.75
C GLU A 134 -40.21 5.56 -18.71
N GLN A 135 -40.45 6.21 -17.57
CA GLN A 135 -41.53 7.19 -17.44
C GLN A 135 -41.35 8.36 -18.40
N LEU A 136 -40.13 8.88 -18.54
CA LEU A 136 -39.82 9.92 -19.52
C LEU A 136 -40.08 9.45 -20.96
N GLN A 137 -39.66 8.24 -21.32
CA GLN A 137 -39.93 7.69 -22.65
C GLN A 137 -41.44 7.60 -22.93
N LEU A 138 -42.24 7.14 -21.96
CA LEU A 138 -43.69 7.08 -22.08
C LEU A 138 -44.32 8.46 -22.27
N THR A 139 -43.92 9.46 -21.47
CA THR A 139 -44.44 10.84 -21.61
C THR A 139 -44.09 11.45 -22.97
N TYR A 140 -42.88 11.23 -23.50
CA TYR A 140 -42.51 11.71 -24.83
C TYR A 140 -43.30 11.01 -25.95
N THR A 141 -43.62 9.73 -25.79
CA THR A 141 -44.45 9.00 -26.77
C THR A 141 -45.92 9.41 -26.74
N GLU A 142 -46.47 9.72 -25.55
CA GLU A 142 -47.84 10.20 -25.40
C GLU A 142 -48.00 11.64 -25.92
N GLU A 143 -47.08 12.55 -25.56
CA GLU A 143 -47.09 13.94 -26.04
C GLU A 143 -46.89 14.06 -27.56
N SER A 144 -46.14 13.16 -28.17
CA SER A 144 -46.00 13.11 -29.64
C SER A 144 -47.28 12.67 -30.36
N SER A 145 -48.24 12.07 -29.67
CA SER A 145 -49.52 11.63 -30.26
C SER A 145 -50.67 12.64 -30.08
N GLU A 146 -50.61 13.48 -29.04
CA GLU A 146 -51.67 14.48 -28.76
C GLU A 146 -51.29 15.94 -29.13
N ASN A 147 -50.00 16.31 -29.21
CA ASN A 147 -49.58 17.70 -29.48
C ASN A 147 -49.03 17.96 -30.89
N LYS A 148 -49.61 17.36 -31.93
CA LYS A 148 -49.30 17.71 -33.34
C LYS A 148 -50.11 18.91 -33.88
N SER A 149 -50.63 19.75 -33.00
CA SER A 149 -51.14 21.06 -33.40
C SER A 149 -50.87 22.05 -32.28
N THR A 150 -50.18 23.13 -32.62
CA THR A 150 -49.98 24.36 -31.81
C THR A 150 -49.14 24.24 -30.54
N THR A 151 -47.84 24.60 -30.62
CA THR A 151 -47.03 25.40 -29.63
C THR A 151 -45.50 25.13 -29.66
N LEU A 152 -44.86 25.01 -30.84
CA LEU A 152 -43.40 24.75 -30.93
C LEU A 152 -42.55 25.97 -31.36
N SER A 153 -43.10 27.18 -31.29
CA SER A 153 -42.45 28.38 -31.85
C SER A 153 -42.12 29.51 -30.86
N GLU A 154 -42.39 29.38 -29.57
CA GLU A 154 -42.16 30.48 -28.60
C GLU A 154 -41.07 30.24 -27.54
N GLU A 155 -40.61 29.01 -27.29
CA GLU A 155 -39.66 28.76 -26.18
C GLU A 155 -38.17 28.87 -26.55
N THR A 156 -37.80 28.95 -27.82
CA THR A 156 -36.38 29.02 -28.24
C THR A 156 -35.72 30.38 -28.00
N GLU A 157 -36.48 31.46 -27.78
CA GLU A 157 -35.92 32.80 -27.54
C GLU A 157 -35.59 33.10 -26.06
N SER A 158 -36.07 32.28 -25.12
CA SER A 158 -35.93 32.56 -23.69
C SER A 158 -34.63 32.02 -23.07
N ILE A 159 -34.07 30.93 -23.63
CA ILE A 159 -32.93 30.22 -23.05
C ILE A 159 -31.59 30.93 -23.32
N GLU A 160 -31.48 31.74 -24.39
CA GLU A 160 -30.20 32.34 -24.78
C GLU A 160 -29.76 33.53 -23.88
N LYS A 161 -30.65 34.09 -23.05
CA LYS A 161 -30.32 35.23 -22.16
C LYS A 161 -29.80 34.83 -20.77
N GLN A 162 -29.96 33.58 -20.34
CA GLN A 162 -29.53 33.15 -18.99
C GLN A 162 -28.08 32.63 -18.91
N SER A 163 -27.42 32.31 -20.03
CA SER A 163 -26.05 31.77 -20.05
C SER A 163 -24.93 32.79 -19.82
N LYS A 164 -25.23 34.10 -19.78
CA LYS A 164 -24.22 35.17 -19.56
C LYS A 164 -23.95 35.50 -18.09
N ALA A 165 -24.63 34.87 -17.14
CA ALA A 165 -24.49 35.16 -15.71
C ALA A 165 -23.78 34.03 -14.92
N GLU A 166 -22.78 33.37 -15.50
CA GLU A 166 -21.86 32.52 -14.73
C GLU A 166 -20.89 33.39 -13.92
N LYS A 167 -21.36 33.87 -12.78
CA LYS A 167 -20.51 34.49 -11.76
C LYS A 167 -19.63 33.41 -11.14
N LYS A 168 -18.32 33.57 -11.34
CA LYS A 168 -17.25 32.65 -10.93
C LYS A 168 -17.19 32.48 -9.41
N TRP A 169 -17.73 31.36 -8.94
CA TRP A 169 -17.74 30.88 -7.55
C TRP A 169 -16.36 30.76 -6.86
N TRP A 170 -15.26 30.77 -7.62
CA TRP A 170 -13.90 30.66 -7.08
C TRP A 170 -13.32 31.94 -6.45
N GLN A 171 -14.02 33.07 -6.52
CA GLN A 171 -13.56 34.35 -5.95
C GLN A 171 -13.81 34.49 -4.43
N PHE A 172 -14.48 33.51 -3.80
CA PHE A 172 -14.88 33.59 -2.40
C PHE A 172 -13.86 32.98 -1.40
N TRP A 173 -12.72 32.48 -1.88
CA TRP A 173 -11.72 31.75 -1.09
C TRP A 173 -10.33 32.41 -1.08
N GLN A 174 -10.28 33.75 -1.07
CA GLN A 174 -9.02 34.49 -0.86
C GLN A 174 -8.96 35.14 0.53
#